data_AF-A0A946MUZ6-F1
#
_entry.id   AF-A0A946MUZ6-F1
#
_cell.length_a   1.000
_cell.length_b   1.000
_cell.length_c   1.000
_cell.angle_alpha   90.00
_cell.angle_beta   90.00
_cell.angle_gamma   90.00
#
_symmetry.space_group_name_H-M   'P 1'
#
loop_
_entity.id
_entity.type
_entity.pdbx_description
1 polymer ?
#
loop_
_entity_poly.entity_id
_entity_poly.type
_entity_poly.pdbx_seq_one_letter_code
_entity_poly.pdbx_strand_id
1 'polypeptide(L)'
;MHSSHPALTGVDQRPERGLRIALLGYRSAPFSGGQGVYLRYLSQSLTALGHEVTVISGPPYPDLADTVRLVKLPSLDLYARDLGSVTRT
;
A
#
# COMPACT_ATOMS: atom_id res chain seq x y z
N MET A 1 -12.25 48.22 -15.22
CA MET A 1 -12.18 46.83 -15.70
C MET A 1 -11.40 46.02 -14.69
N HIS A 2 -12.08 45.46 -13.68
CA HIS A 2 -11.48 44.54 -12.71
C HIS A 2 -12.27 43.24 -12.82
N SER A 3 -11.71 42.28 -13.54
CA SER A 3 -12.30 40.95 -13.74
C SER A 3 -12.09 40.15 -12.46
N SER A 4 -13.14 40.04 -11.65
CA SER A 4 -13.17 39.16 -10.48
C SER A 4 -13.12 37.71 -10.97
N HIS A 5 -12.01 37.02 -10.71
CA HIS A 5 -11.93 35.57 -10.87
C HIS A 5 -12.92 34.92 -9.88
N PRO A 6 -13.84 34.04 -10.30
CA PRO A 6 -14.62 33.27 -9.35
C PRO A 6 -13.67 32.34 -8.59
N ALA A 7 -13.64 32.47 -7.27
CA ALA A 7 -12.94 31.55 -6.40
C ALA A 7 -13.47 30.14 -6.68
N LEU A 8 -12.56 29.23 -7.04
CA LEU A 8 -12.84 27.81 -7.15
C LEU A 8 -13.42 27.37 -5.80
N THR A 9 -14.75 27.22 -5.77
CA THR A 9 -15.45 26.76 -4.58
C THR A 9 -14.95 25.35 -4.34
N GLY A 10 -14.12 25.18 -3.31
CA GLY A 10 -13.53 23.90 -2.96
C GLY A 10 -14.67 22.91 -2.74
N VAL A 11 -14.89 22.04 -3.71
CA VAL A 11 -15.76 20.89 -3.53
C VAL A 11 -15.10 20.08 -2.44
N ASP A 12 -15.74 19.94 -1.28
CA ASP A 12 -15.26 19.06 -0.21
C ASP A 12 -15.22 17.64 -0.80
N GLN A 13 -14.04 17.19 -1.24
CA GLN A 13 -13.84 15.89 -1.92
C GLN A 13 -13.89 14.72 -0.93
N ARG A 14 -14.40 14.93 0.29
CA ARG A 14 -14.54 13.84 1.25
C ARG A 14 -15.61 12.90 0.73
N PRO A 15 -15.27 11.62 0.49
CA PRO A 15 -16.27 10.71 -0.03
C PRO A 15 -17.39 10.58 1.00
N GLU A 16 -18.62 10.84 0.57
CA GLU A 16 -19.88 10.77 1.35
C GLU A 16 -20.01 9.46 2.14
N ARG A 17 -19.34 8.39 1.67
CA ARG A 17 -19.11 7.13 2.39
C ARG A 17 -17.69 6.65 2.14
N GLY A 18 -17.11 5.96 3.12
CA GLY A 18 -15.79 5.32 2.99
C GLY A 18 -15.68 4.43 1.74
N LEU A 19 -14.56 4.56 1.02
CA LEU A 19 -14.27 3.74 -0.16
C LEU A 19 -13.76 2.35 0.25
N ARG A 20 -13.87 1.40 -0.70
CA ARG A 20 -13.26 0.07 -0.59
C ARG A 20 -12.02 0.02 -1.47
N ILE A 21 -10.84 -0.04 -0.87
CA ILE A 21 -9.55 0.17 -1.54
C ILE A 21 -8.74 -1.13 -1.50
N ALA A 22 -8.27 -1.58 -2.66
CA ALA A 22 -7.31 -2.66 -2.78
C ALA A 22 -5.92 -2.10 -3.09
N LEU A 23 -4.94 -2.34 -2.22
CA LEU A 23 -3.53 -1.99 -2.43
C LEU A 23 -2.75 -3.23 -2.81
N LEU A 24 -2.04 -3.17 -3.95
CA LEU A 24 -1.29 -4.31 -4.49
C LEU A 24 0.21 -4.14 -4.21
N GLY A 25 0.81 -5.14 -3.55
CA GLY A 25 2.24 -5.26 -3.34
C GLY A 25 2.79 -6.50 -4.07
N TYR A 26 3.95 -6.37 -4.71
CA TYR A 26 4.61 -7.53 -5.31
C TYR A 26 5.49 -8.26 -4.29
N ARG A 27 6.38 -7.51 -3.62
CA ARG A 27 7.23 -7.97 -2.52
C ARG A 27 7.45 -6.83 -1.53
N SER A 28 7.26 -7.08 -0.25
CA SER A 28 7.09 -6.01 0.74
C SER A 28 7.99 -6.20 1.95
N ALA A 29 9.28 -6.36 1.71
CA ALA A 29 10.26 -6.56 2.79
C ALA A 29 10.19 -5.41 3.80
N PRO A 30 10.03 -5.70 5.10
CA PRO A 30 9.79 -4.67 6.11
C PRO A 30 10.99 -3.75 6.38
N PHE A 31 12.21 -4.20 6.07
CA PHE A 31 13.46 -3.48 6.40
C PHE A 31 14.24 -2.97 5.18
N SER A 32 13.81 -3.29 3.95
CA SER A 32 14.31 -2.57 2.78
C SER A 32 13.33 -1.42 2.53
N GLY A 33 13.81 -0.22 2.23
CA GLY A 33 12.97 0.97 2.01
C GLY A 33 12.06 0.90 0.77
N GLY A 34 11.61 -0.30 0.37
CA GLY A 34 10.75 -0.57 -0.76
C GLY A 34 9.26 -0.61 -0.39
N GLN A 35 8.51 -1.44 -1.09
CA GLN A 35 7.03 -1.41 -1.10
C GLN A 35 6.38 -1.61 0.28
N GLY A 36 7.04 -2.32 1.21
CA GLY A 36 6.45 -2.64 2.52
C GLY A 36 6.14 -1.42 3.39
N VAL A 37 7.05 -0.45 3.44
CA VAL A 37 6.88 0.76 4.27
C VAL A 37 5.73 1.63 3.76
N TYR A 38 5.60 1.75 2.43
CA TYR A 38 4.51 2.50 1.81
C TYR A 38 3.16 1.82 2.07
N LEU A 39 3.09 0.50 1.91
CA LEU A 39 1.86 -0.24 2.17
C LEU A 39 1.42 -0.10 3.62
N ARG A 40 2.35 -0.13 4.59
CA ARG A 40 2.04 0.09 6.01
C ARG A 40 1.40 1.46 6.25
N TYR A 41 2.11 2.53 5.91
CA TYR A 41 1.65 3.88 6.28
C TYR A 41 0.47 4.35 5.44
N LEU A 42 0.42 4.01 4.15
CA LEU A 42 -0.69 4.38 3.28
C LEU A 42 -1.98 3.67 3.70
N SER A 43 -1.93 2.35 3.92
CA SER A 43 -3.11 1.59 4.33
C SER A 43 -3.63 2.04 5.70
N GLN A 44 -2.73 2.31 6.66
CA GLN A 44 -3.09 2.83 7.97
C GLN A 44 -3.77 4.20 7.87
N SER A 45 -3.21 5.11 7.06
CA SER A 45 -3.74 6.47 6.89
C SER A 45 -5.11 6.47 6.20
N LEU A 46 -5.27 5.68 5.13
CA LEU A 46 -6.55 5.53 4.43
C LEU A 46 -7.62 4.90 5.33
N THR A 47 -7.24 3.93 6.16
CA THR A 47 -8.15 3.33 7.14
C THR A 47 -8.56 4.34 8.21
N ALA A 48 -7.63 5.16 8.70
CA ALA A 48 -7.92 6.24 9.64
C ALA A 48 -8.85 7.33 9.07
N LEU A 49 -8.85 7.51 7.75
CA LEU A 49 -9.80 8.38 7.04
C LEU A 49 -11.19 7.74 6.83
N GLY A 50 -11.41 6.52 7.34
CA GLY A 50 -12.69 5.82 7.27
C GLY A 50 -12.88 4.97 6.02
N HIS A 51 -11.81 4.63 5.29
CA HIS A 51 -11.87 3.71 4.15
C HIS A 51 -11.67 2.25 4.59
N GLU A 52 -12.29 1.32 3.88
CA GLU A 52 -12.03 -0.12 4.02
C GLU A 52 -10.83 -0.47 3.13
N VAL A 53 -9.69 -0.82 3.72
CA VAL A 53 -8.45 -1.11 2.97
C VAL A 53 -8.08 -2.59 3.08
N THR A 54 -7.86 -3.22 1.93
CA THR A 54 -7.25 -4.55 1.83
C THR A 54 -5.92 -4.45 1.10
N VAL A 55 -4.86 -4.98 1.69
CA VAL A 55 -3.56 -5.15 1.04
C VAL A 55 -3.47 -6.57 0.47
N ILE A 56 -3.08 -6.70 -0.79
CA ILE A 56 -2.82 -7.98 -1.44
C ILE A 56 -1.33 -8.01 -1.76
N SER A 57 -0.57 -8.93 -1.16
CA SER A 57 0.88 -8.96 -1.36
C SER A 57 1.48 -10.37 -1.35
N GLY A 58 2.60 -10.53 -2.06
CA GLY A 58 3.46 -11.71 -2.04
C GLY A 58 4.57 -11.63 -0.98
N PRO A 59 5.32 -12.73 -0.76
CA PRO A 59 6.43 -12.77 0.19
C PRO A 59 7.66 -11.94 -0.27
N PRO A 60 8.42 -11.34 0.66
CA PRO A 60 8.10 -11.20 2.08
C PRO A 60 6.90 -10.27 2.27
N TYR A 61 5.98 -10.68 3.15
CA TYR A 61 4.74 -9.96 3.41
C TYR A 61 5.00 -8.67 4.21
N PRO A 62 4.20 -7.61 3.98
CA PRO A 62 4.33 -6.37 4.74
C PRO A 62 3.90 -6.57 6.21
N ASP A 63 4.50 -5.79 7.09
CA ASP A 63 3.99 -5.58 8.45
C ASP A 63 2.95 -4.46 8.45
N LEU A 64 1.70 -4.81 8.71
CA LEU A 64 0.54 -3.92 8.64
C LEU A 64 -0.09 -3.74 10.02
N ALA A 65 -0.81 -2.64 10.21
CA ALA A 65 -1.64 -2.45 11.40
C ALA A 65 -2.77 -3.49 11.43
N ASP A 66 -3.21 -3.90 12.63
CA ASP A 66 -4.29 -4.89 12.83
C ASP A 66 -5.62 -4.47 12.18
N THR A 67 -5.81 -3.18 11.94
CA THR A 67 -6.98 -2.61 11.28
C THR A 67 -6.98 -2.81 9.76
N VAL A 68 -5.88 -3.31 9.18
CA VAL A 68 -5.72 -3.49 7.73
C VAL A 68 -5.68 -4.97 7.40
N ARG A 69 -6.58 -5.39 6.50
CA ARG A 69 -6.64 -6.78 6.05
C ARG A 69 -5.52 -7.09 5.07
N LEU A 70 -4.74 -8.14 5.33
CA LEU A 70 -3.76 -8.71 4.40
C LEU A 70 -4.32 -9.96 3.70
N VAL A 71 -4.35 -9.93 2.37
CA VAL A 71 -4.49 -11.13 1.52
C VAL A 71 -3.09 -11.55 1.06
N LYS A 72 -2.67 -12.71 1.55
CA LYS A 72 -1.39 -13.30 1.15
C LYS A 72 -1.54 -13.95 -0.22
N LEU A 73 -0.80 -13.44 -1.20
CA LEU A 73 -0.66 -14.07 -2.51
C LEU A 73 0.50 -15.07 -2.44
N PRO A 74 0.27 -16.38 -2.69
CA PRO A 74 1.36 -17.34 -2.80
C PRO A 74 2.28 -16.94 -3.96
N SER A 75 3.60 -16.98 -3.76
CA SER A 75 4.57 -16.76 -4.83
C SER A 75 5.74 -17.73 -4.71
N LEU A 76 6.47 -17.92 -5.81
CA LEU A 76 7.66 -18.77 -5.88
C LEU A 76 8.82 -18.24 -5.02
N ASP A 77 8.76 -16.98 -4.58
CA ASP A 77 9.76 -16.30 -3.74
C ASP A 77 11.22 -16.55 -4.17
N LEU A 78 11.47 -16.53 -5.48
CA LEU A 78 12.74 -16.91 -6.12
C LEU A 78 13.95 -16.10 -5.64
N TYR A 79 13.73 -14.97 -4.98
CA TYR A 79 14.75 -14.02 -4.52
C TYR A 79 14.90 -14.00 -3.00
N ALA A 80 14.32 -14.95 -2.25
CA ALA A 80 14.48 -15.04 -0.80
C ALA A 80 15.69 -15.86 -0.35
N ARG A 81 16.37 -16.57 -1.26
CA ARG A 81 17.58 -17.35 -0.96
C ARG A 81 18.77 -16.83 -1.72
N ASP A 82 19.93 -16.86 -1.04
CA ASP A 82 21.25 -16.79 -1.64
C ASP A 82 21.31 -17.70 -2.86
N LEU A 83 21.99 -17.26 -3.92
CA LEU A 83 22.25 -18.02 -5.14
C LEU A 83 23.13 -19.23 -4.79
N GLY A 84 22.59 -20.26 -4.13
CA GLY A 84 23.28 -21.52 -3.87
C GLY A 84 23.69 -22.24 -5.17
N SER A 85 23.16 -21.79 -6.31
CA SER A 85 23.58 -22.19 -7.65
C SER A 85 24.83 -21.47 -8.18
N VAL A 86 25.34 -20.44 -7.49
CA VAL A 86 26.52 -19.65 -7.91
C VAL A 86 27.78 -20.02 -7.15
N THR A 87 27.68 -20.65 -5.97
CA THR A 87 28.86 -20.97 -5.12
C THR A 87 29.35 -22.42 -5.26
N ARG A 88 29.20 -23.02 -6.44
CA ARG A 88 29.80 -24.33 -6.74
C ARG A 88 30.94 -24.13 -7.75
N THR A 89 32.10 -23.72 -7.26
CA THR A 89 33.38 -23.79 -7.99
C THR A 89 34.47 -24.19 -7.00
#